data_AF-A0A5D2VKE7-F1
#
_entry.id   AF-A0A5D2VKE7-F1
#
_cell.length_a   1.000
_cell.length_b   1.000
_cell.length_c   1.000
_cell.angle_alpha   90.00
_cell.angle_beta   90.00
_cell.angle_gamma   90.00
#
_symmetry.space_group_name_H-M   'P 1'
#
loop_
_entity.id
_entity.type
_entity.pdbx_description
1 polymer ?
#
loop_
_entity_poly.entity_id
_entity_poly.type
_entity_poly.pdbx_seq_one_letter_code
_entity_poly.pdbx_strand_id
1 'polypeptide(L)' 'AIATVVTIAEILKNNGLAVEKKIMTSTVDMREESGGRPVQKARIEILLGKSEKFGELMAAAAAKDVLDNEEQS' A
#
# COMPACT_ATOMS: atom_id res chain seq x y z
N ALA A 1 12.08 1.96 -3.51
CA ALA A 1 10.62 1.96 -3.65
C ALA A 1 9.97 0.60 -3.34
N ILE A 2 10.54 -0.54 -3.80
CA ILE A 2 9.94 -1.88 -3.53
C ILE A 2 9.69 -2.14 -2.04
N ALA A 3 10.69 -1.91 -1.18
CA ALA A 3 10.53 -2.10 0.26
C ALA A 3 9.34 -1.33 0.84
N THR A 4 9.14 -0.08 0.43
CA THR A 4 8.00 0.74 0.84
C THR A 4 6.66 0.11 0.46
N VAL A 5 6.54 -0.43 -0.77
CA VAL A 5 5.31 -1.11 -1.21
C VAL A 5 5.04 -2.36 -0.39
N VAL A 6 6.09 -3.13 -0.08
CA VAL A 6 6.00 -4.32 0.80
C VAL A 6 5.53 -3.91 2.19
N THR A 7 6.17 -2.92 2.80
CA THR A 7 5.81 -2.45 4.15
C THR A 7 4.38 -1.91 4.21
N ILE A 8 3.92 -1.16 3.20
CA ILE A 8 2.53 -0.71 3.15
C ILE A 8 1.57 -1.90 3.09
N ALA A 9 1.83 -2.88 2.24
CA ALA A 9 0.99 -4.07 2.13
C ALA A 9 0.97 -4.88 3.44
N GLU A 10 2.11 -5.01 4.12
CA GLU A 10 2.21 -5.66 5.43
C GLU A 10 1.38 -4.94 6.50
N ILE A 11 1.52 -3.61 6.61
CA ILE A 11 0.74 -2.80 7.56
C ILE A 11 -0.76 -2.98 7.33
N LEU A 12 -1.22 -2.87 6.07
CA LEU A 12 -2.64 -2.97 5.74
C LEU A 12 -3.22 -4.36 6.03
N LYS A 13 -2.44 -5.44 5.81
CA LYS A 13 -2.87 -6.81 6.11
C LYS A 13 -2.88 -7.07 7.62
N ASN A 14 -1.84 -6.65 8.33
CA ASN A 14 -1.72 -6.87 9.78
C ASN A 14 -2.80 -6.11 10.57
N ASN A 15 -3.17 -4.91 10.11
CA ASN A 15 -4.26 -4.13 10.69
C ASN A 15 -5.65 -4.62 10.26
N GLY A 16 -5.72 -5.69 9.46
CA GLY A 16 -6.99 -6.27 9.00
C GLY A 16 -7.77 -5.37 8.05
N LEU A 17 -7.14 -4.39 7.41
CA LEU A 17 -7.78 -3.48 6.44
C LEU A 17 -7.84 -4.09 5.03
N ALA A 18 -6.88 -4.95 4.69
CA ALA A 18 -6.78 -5.54 3.36
C ALA A 18 -6.51 -7.03 3.40
N VAL A 19 -6.92 -7.71 2.34
CA VAL A 19 -6.51 -9.08 2.00
C VAL A 19 -5.71 -9.02 0.71
N GLU A 20 -4.62 -9.77 0.62
CA GLU A 20 -3.89 -9.86 -0.64
C GLU A 20 -4.63 -10.74 -1.64
N LYS A 21 -4.66 -10.30 -2.89
CA LYS A 21 -5.27 -11.01 -4.01
C LYS A 21 -4.21 -11.50 -5.00
N LYS A 22 -3.13 -10.75 -5.17
CA LYS A 22 -2.01 -11.12 -6.05
C LYS A 22 -0.73 -10.39 -5.63
N ILE A 23 0.40 -11.08 -5.69
CA ILE A 23 1.74 -10.49 -5.62
C ILE A 23 2.50 -10.94 -6.86
N MET A 24 3.08 -10.01 -7.59
CA MET A 24 3.85 -10.29 -8.80
C MET A 24 5.15 -9.49 -8.79
N THR A 25 6.25 -10.17 -9.10
CA THR A 25 7.55 -9.56 -9.30
C THR A 25 7.98 -9.77 -10.74
N SER A 26 8.51 -8.74 -11.35
CA SER A 26 9.03 -8.78 -12.72
C SER A 26 10.23 -7.85 -12.85
N THR A 27 10.85 -7.84 -14.03
CA THR A 27 11.84 -6.84 -14.40
C THR A 27 11.31 -6.04 -15.57
N VAL A 28 11.60 -4.75 -15.57
CA VAL A 28 11.30 -3.85 -16.70
C VAL A 28 12.58 -3.24 -17.21
N ASP A 29 12.70 -3.16 -18.54
CA ASP A 29 13.81 -2.46 -19.18
C ASP A 29 13.55 -0.95 -19.09
N MET A 30 14.41 -0.23 -18.38
CA MET A 30 14.37 1.22 -18.29
C MET A 30 15.53 1.82 -19.09
N ARG A 31 15.22 2.74 -19.99
CA ARG A 31 16.22 3.61 -20.61
C ARG A 31 16.38 4.87 -19.78
N GLU A 32 17.63 5.21 -19.47
CA GLU A 32 17.95 6.56 -19.00
C GLU A 32 17.94 7.52 -20.20
N GLU A 33 17.43 8.73 -19.97
CA GLU A 33 17.14 9.74 -20.99
C GLU A 33 18.40 10.19 -21.77
N SER A 34 19.59 9.91 -21.22
CA SER A 34 20.91 10.17 -21.80
C SER A 34 21.35 9.17 -22.88
N GLY A 35 20.47 8.30 -23.37
CA GLY A 35 20.75 7.40 -24.50
C GLY A 35 21.60 6.17 -24.14
N GLY A 36 21.67 5.81 -22.85
CA GLY A 36 22.38 4.64 -22.37
C GLY A 36 21.74 3.29 -22.74
N ARG A 37 22.49 2.20 -22.57
CA ARG A 37 21.98 0.83 -22.69
C ARG A 37 20.80 0.63 -21.70
N PRO A 38 19.72 -0.05 -22.09
CA PRO A 38 18.62 -0.34 -21.16
C PRO A 38 19.12 -1.07 -19.92
N VAL A 39 18.67 -0.62 -18.75
CA VAL A 39 18.96 -1.25 -17.45
C VAL A 39 17.71 -1.97 -16.99
N GLN A 40 17.85 -3.26 -16.63
CA GLN A 40 16.77 -4.00 -16.01
C GLN A 40 16.56 -3.54 -14.57
N LYS A 41 15.35 -3.09 -14.27
CA LYS A 41 14.94 -2.70 -12.92
C LYS A 41 13.88 -3.67 -12.42
N ALA A 42 14.00 -4.08 -11.16
CA ALA A 42 12.98 -4.88 -10.50
C ALA A 42 11.68 -4.06 -10.35
N ARG A 43 10.55 -4.72 -10.59
CA ARG A 43 9.20 -4.20 -10.42
C ARG A 43 8.44 -5.16 -9.51
N ILE A 44 7.66 -4.58 -8.61
CA ILE A 44 6.71 -5.32 -7.76
C ILE A 44 5.31 -4.76 -8.00
N GLU A 45 4.33 -5.65 -8.04
CA GLU A 45 2.90 -5.32 -8.10
C GLU A 45 2.17 -6.12 -7.04
N ILE A 46 1.42 -5.44 -6.18
CA ILE A 46 0.61 -6.05 -5.12
C ILE A 46 -0.84 -5.61 -5.31
N LEU A 47 -1.73 -6.56 -5.61
CA LEU A 47 -3.16 -6.33 -5.65
C LEU A 47 -3.76 -6.65 -4.27
N LEU A 48 -4.36 -5.65 -3.65
CA LEU A 48 -5.05 -5.76 -2.38
C LEU A 48 -6.55 -5.58 -2.60
N GLY A 49 -7.35 -6.42 -1.93
CA GLY A 49 -8.79 -6.24 -1.80
C GLY A 49 -9.12 -5.74 -0.39
N LYS A 50 -10.22 -4.99 -0.25
CA LYS A 50 -10.76 -4.64 1.07
C LYS A 50 -11.06 -5.93 1.85
N SER A 51 -10.69 -5.95 3.11
CA SER A 51 -11.16 -7.01 4.03
C SER A 51 -12.63 -6.76 4.40
N GLU A 52 -13.26 -7.75 5.01
CA GLU A 52 -14.62 -7.62 5.55
C GLU A 52 -14.69 -6.55 6.64
N LYS A 53 -13.62 -6.39 7.43
CA LYS A 53 -13.52 -5.42 8.53
C LYS A 53 -13.22 -4.00 8.08
N PHE A 54 -12.93 -3.77 6.80
CA PHE A 54 -12.49 -2.47 6.30
C PHE A 54 -13.50 -1.36 6.62
N GLY A 55 -14.79 -1.61 6.37
CA GLY A 55 -15.83 -0.61 6.62
C GLY A 55 -15.94 -0.21 8.09
N GLU A 56 -15.96 -1.21 8.97
CA GLU A 56 -16.04 -1.02 10.43
C GLU A 56 -14.82 -0.27 10.96
N LEU A 57 -13.61 -0.65 10.55
CA LEU A 57 -12.38 -0.01 10.99
C LEU A 57 -12.26 1.44 10.53
N MET A 58 -12.70 1.74 9.29
CA MET A 58 -12.71 3.12 8.78
C MET A 58 -13.75 3.98 9.50
N ALA A 59 -14.93 3.44 9.78
CA ALA A 59 -15.96 4.14 10.56
C ALA A 59 -15.50 4.40 12.00
N ALA A 60 -14.85 3.43 12.64
CA ALA A 60 -14.30 3.57 13.98
C ALA A 60 -13.16 4.61 14.03
N ALA A 61 -12.30 4.66 13.02
CA ALA A 61 -11.25 5.69 12.93
C ALA A 61 -11.85 7.09 12.77
N ALA A 62 -12.83 7.27 11.87
CA ALA A 62 -13.49 8.57 11.69
C ALA A 62 -14.20 9.05 12.96
N ALA A 63 -14.83 8.14 13.71
CA ALA A 63 -15.45 8.48 15.00
C ALA A 63 -14.41 8.93 16.05
N LYS A 64 -13.23 8.29 16.08
CA LYS A 64 -12.13 8.71 16.96
C LYS A 64 -11.59 10.08 16.58
N ASP A 65 -11.39 10.36 15.29
CA ASP A 65 -10.89 11.66 14.83
C ASP A 65 -11.84 12.81 15.23
N VAL A 66 -13.16 12.56 15.23
CA VAL A 66 -14.15 13.55 15.72
C VAL A 66 -14.01 13.79 17.22
N LEU A 67 -13.92 12.72 18.01
CA LEU A 67 -13.79 12.81 19.47
C LEU A 67 -12.50 13.53 19.89
N ASP A 68 -11.37 13.20 19.24
CA ASP A 68 -10.08 13.81 19.54
C ASP A 68 -10.06 15.31 19.19
N ASN A 69 -10.83 15.73 18.17
CA ASN A 69 -10.93 17.14 17.76
C ASN A 69 -11.88 17.96 18.68
N GLU A 70 -12.88 17.31 19.29
CA GLU A 70 -13.76 17.92 20.28
C GLU A 70 -13.08 18.07 21.66
N GLU A 71 -12.21 17.13 22.07
CA GLU A 71 -11.44 17.25 23.33
C GLU A 71 -10.33 18.31 23.29
N GLN A 72 -9.91 18.73 22.09
CA GLN A 72 -8.87 19.75 21.90
C GLN A 72 -9.43 21.18 21.72
N SER A 73 -10.76 21.36 21.76
CA SER A 73 -11.46 22.66 21.64
C SER A 73 -11.97 23.17 22.98
#